data_AF-A0A7C1F4N8-F1
#
_entry.id   AF-A0A7C1F4N8-F1
#
_cell.length_a   1.000
_cell.length_b   1.000
_cell.length_c   1.000
_cell.angle_alpha   90.00
_cell.angle_beta   90.00
_cell.angle_gamma   90.00
#
_symmetry.space_group_name_H-M   'P 1'
#
loop_
_entity.id
_entity.type
_entity.pdbx_description
1 polymer ?
#
loop_
_entity_poly.entity_id
_entity_poly.type
_entity_poly.pdbx_seq_one_letter_code
_entity_poly.pdbx_strand_id
1 'polypeptide(L)'
;MTGNDAKSGLLRALKRERLHVERGALEASPPEVRRSFEHAWAPADLLLARMSGWPAGLVSFWLQAPAGHIIFCCEASIYLPLGLPWYGEHLRGVARVSLADLLGDGRPALEVVAHLVDHLLGSRGEPDGLWLSDGAGVTPRLEEVGRRVQSLARLGYGPNETRRYFAWAFAGYWLNRRGLNAADPNVERLLRTTLCSEAFWRRS
;
A
#
# COMPACT_ATOMS: atom_id res chain seq x y z
N MET A 1 1.46 -11.99 25.24
CA MET A 1 1.14 -10.91 24.28
C MET A 1 0.12 -11.47 23.32
N THR A 2 -1.10 -10.92 23.27
CA THR A 2 -2.12 -11.43 22.34
C THR A 2 -1.71 -11.07 20.91
N GLY A 3 -2.23 -11.79 19.91
CA GLY A 3 -1.93 -11.48 18.50
C GLY A 3 -2.31 -10.04 18.09
N ASN A 4 -3.26 -9.43 18.80
CA ASN A 4 -3.70 -8.06 18.57
C ASN A 4 -2.64 -7.04 19.04
N ASP A 5 -2.01 -7.27 20.19
CA ASP A 5 -0.98 -6.38 20.76
C ASP A 5 0.27 -6.30 19.88
N ALA A 6 0.67 -7.44 19.30
CA ALA A 6 1.82 -7.53 18.40
C ALA A 6 1.59 -6.70 17.12
N LYS A 7 0.40 -6.81 16.54
CA LYS A 7 0.00 -6.05 15.35
C LYS A 7 -0.04 -4.55 15.62
N SER A 8 -0.59 -4.13 16.76
CA SER A 8 -0.55 -2.72 17.18
C SER A 8 0.87 -2.21 17.40
N GLY A 9 1.81 -3.07 17.81
CA GLY A 9 3.25 -2.77 17.84
C GLY A 9 3.82 -2.49 16.45
N LEU A 10 3.51 -3.36 15.47
CA LEU A 10 3.98 -3.21 14.09
C LEU A 10 3.44 -1.94 13.41
N LEU A 11 2.15 -1.62 13.57
CA LEU A 11 1.58 -0.40 12.99
C LEU A 11 2.19 0.88 13.60
N ARG A 12 2.54 0.86 14.89
CA ARG A 12 3.27 1.96 15.53
C ARG A 12 4.69 2.09 15.00
N ALA A 13 5.40 0.98 14.80
CA ALA A 13 6.72 1.00 14.17
C ALA A 13 6.63 1.54 12.73
N LEU A 14 5.62 1.12 11.97
CA LEU A 14 5.37 1.62 10.61
C LEU A 14 5.15 3.13 10.61
N LYS A 15 4.29 3.64 11.51
CA LYS A 15 4.05 5.09 11.68
C LYS A 15 5.36 5.85 11.87
N ARG A 16 6.24 5.35 12.72
CA ARG A 16 7.48 6.03 13.10
C ARG A 16 8.54 5.96 11.99
N GLU A 17 8.67 4.82 11.31
CA GLU A 17 9.81 4.54 10.43
C GLU A 17 9.51 4.80 8.95
N ARG A 18 8.24 4.69 8.55
CA ARG A 18 7.84 4.68 7.14
C ARG A 18 6.87 5.79 6.75
N LEU A 19 6.18 6.41 7.71
CA LEU A 19 5.21 7.47 7.42
C LEU A 19 5.83 8.83 7.74
N HIS A 20 5.64 9.77 6.82
CA HIS A 20 6.18 11.13 6.89
C HIS A 20 5.12 12.13 6.47
N VAL A 21 5.20 13.35 6.99
CA VAL A 21 4.32 14.45 6.58
C VAL A 21 5.19 15.56 6.02
N GLU A 22 4.91 16.01 4.81
CA GLU A 22 5.60 17.14 4.20
C GLU A 22 5.32 18.43 4.96
N ARG A 23 6.38 19.20 5.22
CA ARG A 23 6.27 20.43 6.03
C ARG A 23 5.35 21.42 5.33
N GLY A 24 4.32 21.88 6.03
CA GLY A 24 3.34 22.81 5.48
C GLY A 24 2.28 22.14 4.61
N ALA A 25 2.28 20.80 4.46
CA ALA A 25 1.32 20.11 3.59
C ALA A 25 -0.13 20.38 3.99
N LEU A 26 -0.41 20.38 5.29
CA LEU A 26 -1.74 20.69 5.79
C LEU A 26 -2.07 22.16 5.49
N GLU A 27 -1.20 23.09 5.86
CA GLU A 27 -1.40 24.54 5.66
C GLU A 27 -1.59 24.92 4.19
N ALA A 28 -0.89 24.24 3.28
CA ALA A 28 -0.97 24.41 1.83
C ALA A 28 -2.19 23.72 1.19
N SER A 29 -2.91 22.87 1.93
CA SER A 29 -4.09 22.18 1.42
C SER A 29 -5.34 23.09 1.35
N PRO A 30 -6.33 22.75 0.51
CA PRO A 30 -7.61 23.46 0.46
C PRO A 30 -8.29 23.58 1.84
N PRO A 31 -9.09 24.64 2.09
CA PRO A 31 -9.72 24.88 3.39
C PRO A 31 -10.58 23.71 3.93
N GLU A 32 -11.25 22.98 3.05
CA GLU A 32 -12.04 21.78 3.39
C GLU A 32 -11.18 20.62 3.85
N VAL A 33 -10.02 20.40 3.22
CA VAL A 33 -9.06 19.38 3.63
C VAL A 33 -8.43 19.75 4.97
N ARG A 34 -8.03 21.02 5.13
CA ARG A 34 -7.46 21.54 6.39
C ARG A 34 -8.37 21.32 7.58
N ARG A 35 -9.64 21.66 7.43
CA ARG A 35 -10.66 21.50 8.49
C ARG A 35 -10.97 20.04 8.82
N SER A 36 -10.58 19.10 7.96
CA SER A 36 -10.82 17.67 8.17
C SER A 36 -9.73 17.00 9.04
N PHE A 37 -8.60 17.67 9.27
CA PHE A 37 -7.49 17.14 10.06
C PHE A 37 -7.19 18.03 11.25
N GLU A 38 -7.18 17.44 12.45
CA GLU A 38 -6.92 18.15 13.70
C GLU A 38 -5.47 18.64 13.82
N HIS A 39 -4.52 17.89 13.28
CA HIS A 39 -3.10 18.18 13.32
C HIS A 39 -2.34 17.54 12.15
N ALA A 40 -1.08 17.94 11.94
CA ALA A 40 -0.25 17.49 10.82
C ALA A 40 -0.12 15.96 10.69
N TRP A 41 -0.13 15.23 11.82
CA TRP A 41 -0.05 13.76 11.83
C TRP A 41 -1.38 12.99 11.71
N ALA A 42 -2.54 13.67 11.73
CA ALA A 42 -3.84 13.01 11.66
C ALA A 42 -4.05 12.20 10.35
N PRO A 43 -3.48 12.61 9.19
CA PRO A 43 -3.47 11.78 7.99
C PRO A 43 -2.83 10.39 8.19
N ALA A 44 -1.73 10.32 8.94
CA ALA A 44 -1.08 9.05 9.25
C ALA A 44 -2.00 8.13 10.06
N ASP A 45 -2.69 8.68 11.05
CA ASP A 45 -3.65 7.92 11.87
C ASP A 45 -4.83 7.41 11.03
N LEU A 46 -5.35 8.24 10.12
CA LEU A 46 -6.42 7.86 9.20
C LEU A 46 -5.98 6.72 8.26
N LEU A 47 -4.78 6.78 7.69
CA LEU A 47 -4.26 5.71 6.84
C LEU A 47 -4.06 4.40 7.63
N LEU A 48 -3.47 4.48 8.82
CA LEU A 48 -3.25 3.30 9.67
C LEU A 48 -4.56 2.67 10.13
N ALA A 49 -5.61 3.46 10.37
CA ALA A 49 -6.95 2.95 10.66
C ALA A 49 -7.48 2.09 9.49
N ARG A 50 -7.27 2.52 8.23
CA ARG A 50 -7.63 1.73 7.04
C ARG A 50 -6.76 0.47 6.88
N MET A 51 -5.51 0.53 7.32
CA MET A 51 -4.58 -0.61 7.29
C MET A 51 -4.72 -1.54 8.50
N SER A 52 -5.57 -1.22 9.48
CA SER A 52 -5.74 -2.02 10.70
C SER A 52 -6.18 -3.46 10.42
N GLY A 53 -6.82 -3.72 9.28
CA GLY A 53 -7.20 -5.06 8.82
C GLY A 53 -6.08 -5.87 8.17
N TRP A 54 -4.96 -5.26 7.78
CA TRP A 54 -3.90 -5.92 7.00
C TRP A 54 -3.21 -7.04 7.78
N PRO A 55 -2.72 -8.11 7.15
CA PRO A 55 -2.01 -9.15 7.88
C PRO A 55 -0.75 -8.61 8.57
N ALA A 56 -0.52 -9.00 9.82
CA ALA A 56 0.67 -8.64 10.59
C ALA A 56 1.95 -9.03 9.84
N GLY A 57 1.94 -10.16 9.14
CA GLY A 57 3.08 -10.59 8.32
C GLY A 57 3.37 -9.69 7.12
N LEU A 58 2.34 -9.11 6.48
CA LEU A 58 2.54 -8.10 5.42
C LEU A 58 3.18 -6.83 5.99
N VAL A 59 2.68 -6.36 7.13
CA VAL A 59 3.23 -5.15 7.79
C VAL A 59 4.67 -5.40 8.26
N SER A 60 4.95 -6.58 8.81
CA SER A 60 6.30 -6.98 9.21
C SER A 60 7.24 -7.07 8.01
N PHE A 61 6.79 -7.65 6.90
CA PHE A 61 7.56 -7.71 5.66
C PHE A 61 7.91 -6.31 5.15
N TRP A 62 6.94 -5.39 5.14
CA TRP A 62 7.17 -4.00 4.76
C TRP A 62 8.22 -3.35 5.66
N LEU A 63 8.09 -3.46 6.99
CA LEU A 63 9.06 -2.88 7.91
C LEU A 63 10.50 -3.35 7.68
N GLN A 64 10.69 -4.60 7.27
CA GLN A 64 12.00 -5.19 6.97
C GLN A 64 12.57 -4.77 5.60
N ALA A 65 11.75 -4.26 4.69
CA ALA A 65 12.24 -3.79 3.40
C ALA A 65 13.06 -2.50 3.58
N PRO A 66 14.15 -2.31 2.82
CA PRO A 66 14.96 -1.09 2.95
C PRO A 66 14.27 0.14 2.32
N ALA A 67 13.30 -0.07 1.43
CA ALA A 67 12.47 0.95 0.81
C ALA A 67 11.07 1.01 1.48
N GLY A 68 10.19 1.84 0.92
CA GLY A 68 8.77 1.81 1.23
C GLY A 68 8.34 2.86 2.22
N HIS A 69 8.39 4.10 1.79
CA HIS A 69 7.97 5.24 2.58
C HIS A 69 6.67 5.83 2.04
N ILE A 70 5.88 6.40 2.93
CA ILE A 70 4.72 7.20 2.60
C ILE A 70 5.00 8.64 3.02
N ILE A 71 4.76 9.58 2.12
CA ILE A 71 4.80 11.01 2.42
C ILE A 71 3.40 11.58 2.20
N PHE A 72 2.82 12.16 3.24
CA PHE A 72 1.58 12.92 3.13
C PHE A 72 1.86 14.33 2.62
N CYS A 73 1.23 14.72 1.52
CA CYS A 73 1.46 15.97 0.80
C CYS A 73 0.15 16.61 0.31
N CYS A 74 0.20 17.81 -0.26
CA CYS A 74 -1.00 18.49 -0.78
C CYS A 74 -1.24 18.20 -2.28
N GLU A 75 -0.21 17.75 -3.00
CA GLU A 75 -0.28 17.40 -4.42
C GLU A 75 -0.95 16.04 -4.63
N ALA A 76 -1.25 15.73 -5.90
CA ALA A 76 -1.89 14.47 -6.29
C ALA A 76 -1.06 13.25 -5.86
N SER A 77 -1.76 12.19 -5.43
CA SER A 77 -1.09 10.97 -5.01
C SER A 77 -0.32 10.33 -6.17
N ILE A 78 0.91 9.91 -5.92
CA ILE A 78 1.76 9.26 -6.91
C ILE A 78 2.75 8.30 -6.24
N TYR A 79 3.04 7.19 -6.90
CA TYR A 79 4.11 6.29 -6.49
C TYR A 79 5.40 6.59 -7.28
N LEU A 80 6.51 6.75 -6.55
CA LEU A 80 7.82 7.09 -7.04
C LEU A 80 8.79 5.94 -6.72
N PRO A 81 9.02 4.99 -7.66
CA PRO A 81 9.85 3.81 -7.39
C PRO A 81 11.31 4.18 -7.09
N LEU A 82 11.86 5.16 -7.82
CA LEU A 82 13.22 5.67 -7.60
C LEU A 82 13.37 6.50 -6.31
N GLY A 83 12.24 6.86 -5.68
CA GLY A 83 12.25 7.63 -4.45
C GLY A 83 12.44 9.13 -4.65
N LEU A 84 12.79 9.83 -3.58
CA LEU A 84 13.11 11.27 -3.60
C LEU A 84 14.05 11.67 -2.44
N PRO A 85 14.74 12.83 -2.56
CA PRO A 85 15.49 13.41 -1.46
C PRO A 85 14.58 13.87 -0.30
N TRP A 86 14.94 13.52 0.93
CA TRP A 86 14.19 13.84 2.13
C TRP A 86 15.12 14.21 3.30
N TYR A 87 15.13 15.49 3.69
CA TYR A 87 15.91 16.00 4.83
C TYR A 87 17.35 15.47 4.95
N GLY A 88 18.12 15.51 3.86
CA GLY A 88 19.52 15.07 3.84
C GLY A 88 19.72 13.58 3.61
N GLU A 89 18.65 12.81 3.47
CA GLU A 89 18.66 11.41 3.07
C GLU A 89 17.96 11.22 1.71
N HIS A 90 18.02 10.02 1.16
CA HIS A 90 17.26 9.64 -0.03
C HIS A 90 16.34 8.47 0.31
N LEU A 91 15.02 8.72 0.31
CA LEU A 91 14.04 7.67 0.57
C LEU A 91 13.74 6.92 -0.71
N ARG A 92 13.83 5.58 -0.69
CA ARG A 92 13.52 4.70 -1.84
C ARG A 92 12.07 4.20 -1.79
N GLY A 93 11.45 4.01 -2.97
CA GLY A 93 10.09 3.50 -3.09
C GLY A 93 9.09 4.33 -2.28
N VAL A 94 8.73 5.50 -2.79
CA VAL A 94 7.94 6.50 -2.05
C VAL A 94 6.52 6.59 -2.61
N ALA A 95 5.53 6.35 -1.77
CA ALA A 95 4.13 6.70 -2.02
C ALA A 95 3.88 8.13 -1.51
N ARG A 96 3.77 9.11 -2.41
CA ARG A 96 3.23 10.43 -2.06
C ARG A 96 1.71 10.31 -2.03
N VAL A 97 1.11 10.62 -0.90
CA VAL A 97 -0.34 10.50 -0.67
C VAL A 97 -0.90 11.90 -0.42
N SER A 98 -1.79 12.33 -1.31
CA SER A 98 -2.51 13.58 -1.15
C SER A 98 -3.38 13.54 0.11
N LEU A 99 -3.36 14.61 0.89
CA LEU A 99 -4.31 14.80 1.97
C LEU A 99 -5.76 14.77 1.47
N ALA A 100 -6.02 15.28 0.26
CA ALA A 100 -7.34 15.26 -0.36
C ALA A 100 -7.77 13.83 -0.75
N ASP A 101 -6.89 13.07 -1.40
CA ASP A 101 -7.16 11.68 -1.81
C ASP A 101 -7.32 10.72 -0.64
N LEU A 102 -6.77 11.09 0.53
CA LEU A 102 -6.95 10.35 1.75
C LEU A 102 -8.34 10.59 2.37
N LEU A 103 -9.03 11.67 2.04
CA LEU A 103 -10.42 11.89 2.46
C LEU A 103 -11.39 11.13 1.53
N GLY A 104 -12.69 11.17 1.85
CA GLY A 104 -13.70 10.43 1.09
C GLY A 104 -13.53 8.91 1.22
N ASP A 105 -13.64 8.18 0.10
CA ASP A 105 -13.50 6.72 0.08
C ASP A 105 -12.04 6.25 0.24
N GLY A 106 -11.06 7.15 0.17
CA GLY A 106 -9.65 6.85 0.31
C GLY A 106 -9.06 6.00 -0.81
N ARG A 107 -9.79 5.83 -1.92
CA ARG A 107 -9.39 4.93 -3.01
C ARG A 107 -8.10 5.36 -3.70
N PRO A 108 -7.91 6.62 -4.13
CA PRO A 108 -6.69 7.00 -4.84
C PRO A 108 -5.46 6.90 -3.93
N ALA A 109 -5.60 7.26 -2.65
CA ALA A 109 -4.55 7.08 -1.65
C ALA A 109 -4.15 5.60 -1.51
N LEU A 110 -5.12 4.69 -1.41
CA LEU A 110 -4.82 3.27 -1.21
C LEU A 110 -4.28 2.60 -2.47
N GLU A 111 -4.64 3.04 -3.68
CA GLU A 111 -4.04 2.55 -4.93
C GLU A 111 -2.56 2.89 -5.02
N VAL A 112 -2.17 4.11 -4.62
CA VAL A 112 -0.75 4.51 -4.59
C VAL A 112 0.03 3.73 -3.54
N VAL A 113 -0.55 3.49 -2.37
CA VAL A 113 0.03 2.57 -1.37
C VAL A 113 0.10 1.14 -1.90
N ALA A 114 -0.88 0.70 -2.71
CA ALA A 114 -0.86 -0.61 -3.32
C ALA A 114 0.27 -0.75 -4.36
N HIS A 115 0.55 0.28 -5.16
CA HIS A 115 1.73 0.31 -6.03
C HIS A 115 3.03 0.17 -5.24
N LEU A 116 3.13 0.83 -4.08
CA LEU A 116 4.25 0.63 -3.18
C LEU A 116 4.36 -0.83 -2.73
N VAL A 117 3.27 -1.41 -2.23
CA VAL A 117 3.24 -2.81 -1.78
C VAL A 117 3.61 -3.77 -2.92
N ASP A 118 3.10 -3.55 -4.14
CA ASP A 118 3.41 -4.32 -5.34
C ASP A 118 4.92 -4.39 -5.60
N HIS A 119 5.58 -3.24 -5.54
CA HIS A 119 7.02 -3.12 -5.76
C HIS A 119 7.82 -3.76 -4.61
N LEU A 120 7.41 -3.57 -3.36
CA LEU A 120 8.05 -4.22 -2.20
C LEU A 120 7.96 -5.75 -2.29
N LEU A 121 6.81 -6.29 -2.69
CA LEU A 121 6.61 -7.73 -2.81
C LEU A 121 7.36 -8.34 -3.98
N GLY A 122 7.55 -7.58 -5.07
CA GLY A 122 8.31 -7.99 -6.24
C GLY A 122 9.82 -7.99 -6.03
N SER A 123 10.36 -6.91 -5.45
CA SER A 123 11.80 -6.66 -5.40
C SER A 123 12.34 -6.08 -4.09
N ARG A 124 11.53 -5.95 -3.03
CA ARG A 124 11.82 -5.14 -1.84
C ARG A 124 11.98 -3.63 -2.13
N GLY A 125 11.49 -3.17 -3.28
CA GLY A 125 11.58 -1.79 -3.71
C GLY A 125 12.93 -1.41 -4.32
N GLU A 126 13.65 -2.38 -4.88
CA GLU A 126 14.88 -2.10 -5.63
C GLU A 126 14.57 -1.28 -6.89
N PRO A 127 15.31 -0.20 -7.20
CA PRO A 127 14.97 0.76 -8.26
C PRO A 127 14.65 0.14 -9.64
N ASP A 128 15.42 -0.86 -10.05
CA ASP A 128 15.25 -1.59 -11.33
C ASP A 128 14.56 -2.96 -11.13
N GLY A 129 14.00 -3.18 -9.95
CA GLY A 129 13.36 -4.42 -9.57
C GLY A 129 12.01 -4.62 -10.25
N LEU A 130 11.69 -5.88 -10.54
CA LEU A 130 10.38 -6.26 -11.02
C LEU A 130 9.33 -6.16 -9.91
N TRP A 131 8.10 -5.84 -10.30
CA TRP A 131 6.97 -5.72 -9.40
C TRP A 131 6.30 -7.09 -9.25
N LEU A 132 5.55 -7.31 -8.16
CA LEU A 132 4.80 -8.56 -8.01
C LEU A 132 3.86 -8.76 -9.20
N SER A 133 3.16 -7.71 -9.63
CA SER A 133 2.27 -7.71 -10.79
C SER A 133 2.98 -7.97 -12.13
N ASP A 134 4.30 -7.78 -12.21
CA ASP A 134 5.09 -8.16 -13.39
C ASP A 134 5.33 -9.70 -13.46
N GLY A 135 4.87 -10.46 -12.46
CA GLY A 135 5.08 -11.90 -12.35
C GLY A 135 6.23 -12.29 -11.42
N ALA A 136 6.88 -11.31 -10.78
CA ALA A 136 8.00 -11.53 -9.89
C ALA A 136 7.57 -11.72 -8.44
N GLY A 137 8.53 -11.99 -7.56
CA GLY A 137 8.33 -11.99 -6.12
C GLY A 137 9.64 -12.27 -5.38
N VAL A 138 9.85 -11.61 -4.24
CA VAL A 138 11.11 -11.75 -3.47
C VAL A 138 11.27 -13.12 -2.82
N THR A 139 10.22 -13.94 -2.84
CA THR A 139 10.26 -15.35 -2.49
C THR A 139 9.55 -16.16 -3.58
N PRO A 140 9.84 -17.47 -3.74
CA PRO A 140 9.16 -18.30 -4.73
C PRO A 140 7.64 -18.31 -4.60
N ARG A 141 7.14 -18.15 -3.37
CA ARG A 141 5.71 -18.12 -3.08
C ARG A 141 5.06 -16.79 -3.47
N LEU A 142 5.76 -15.68 -3.28
CA LEU A 142 5.32 -14.38 -3.81
C LEU A 142 5.37 -14.38 -5.33
N GLU A 143 6.39 -15.00 -5.94
CA GLU A 143 6.49 -15.13 -7.40
C GLU A 143 5.29 -15.89 -7.97
N GLU A 144 4.86 -16.98 -7.32
CA GLU A 144 3.63 -17.69 -7.69
C GLU A 144 2.40 -16.77 -7.65
N VAL A 145 2.28 -15.94 -6.60
CA VAL A 145 1.20 -14.93 -6.51
C VAL A 145 1.30 -13.94 -7.68
N GLY A 146 2.50 -13.44 -7.97
CA GLY A 146 2.74 -12.51 -9.07
C GLY A 146 2.30 -13.06 -10.42
N ARG A 147 2.70 -14.28 -10.76
CA ARG A 147 2.29 -14.94 -12.02
C ARG A 147 0.78 -15.13 -12.11
N ARG A 148 0.12 -15.42 -10.98
CA ARG A 148 -1.34 -15.53 -10.91
C ARG A 148 -2.03 -14.17 -11.09
N VAL A 149 -1.51 -13.11 -10.49
CA VAL A 149 -2.01 -11.73 -10.72
C VAL A 149 -1.91 -11.38 -12.20
N GLN A 150 -0.76 -11.63 -12.83
CA GLN A 150 -0.57 -11.35 -14.25
C GLN A 150 -1.54 -12.14 -15.14
N SER A 151 -1.79 -13.41 -14.81
CA SER A 151 -2.74 -14.25 -15.55
C SER A 151 -4.18 -13.72 -15.43
N LEU A 152 -4.58 -13.24 -14.24
CA LEU A 152 -5.90 -12.68 -14.02
C LEU A 152 -6.10 -11.33 -14.70
N ALA A 153 -5.09 -10.46 -14.70
CA ALA A 153 -5.15 -9.17 -15.38
C ALA A 153 -5.47 -9.31 -16.87
N ARG A 154 -4.94 -10.37 -17.53
CA ARG A 154 -5.21 -10.67 -18.94
C ARG A 154 -6.67 -11.05 -19.24
N LEU A 155 -7.48 -11.35 -18.22
CA LEU A 155 -8.90 -11.66 -18.39
C LEU A 155 -9.75 -10.39 -18.60
N GLY A 156 -9.22 -9.19 -18.31
CA GLY A 156 -9.86 -7.92 -18.68
C GLY A 156 -11.02 -7.46 -17.79
N TYR A 157 -11.17 -8.02 -16.57
CA TYR A 157 -12.23 -7.61 -15.63
C TYR A 157 -11.96 -6.28 -14.89
N GLY A 158 -10.75 -5.74 -15.02
CA GLY A 158 -10.32 -4.49 -14.38
C GLY A 158 -9.45 -3.65 -15.32
N PRO A 159 -8.60 -2.77 -14.79
CA PRO A 159 -7.67 -1.99 -15.61
C PRO A 159 -6.79 -2.88 -16.51
N ASN A 160 -6.52 -2.42 -17.73
CA ASN A 160 -5.75 -3.19 -18.73
C ASN A 160 -4.26 -3.32 -18.39
N GLU A 161 -3.70 -2.40 -17.60
CA GLU A 161 -2.30 -2.42 -17.20
C GLU A 161 -2.13 -3.25 -15.91
N THR A 162 -1.25 -4.25 -15.90
CA THR A 162 -1.12 -5.22 -14.80
C THR A 162 -0.84 -4.58 -13.44
N ARG A 163 0.00 -3.54 -13.40
CA ARG A 163 0.31 -2.79 -12.17
C ARG A 163 -0.91 -2.05 -11.64
N ARG A 164 -1.65 -1.38 -12.53
CA ARG A 164 -2.91 -0.71 -12.18
C ARG A 164 -4.00 -1.71 -11.78
N TYR A 165 -4.03 -2.89 -12.42
CA TYR A 165 -4.93 -3.98 -12.05
C TYR A 165 -4.65 -4.47 -10.62
N PHE A 166 -3.37 -4.70 -10.27
CA PHE A 166 -3.00 -5.08 -8.91
C PHE A 166 -3.39 -4.01 -7.90
N ALA A 167 -3.02 -2.75 -8.16
CA ALA A 167 -3.36 -1.63 -7.28
C ALA A 167 -4.89 -1.52 -7.12
N TRP A 168 -5.63 -1.69 -8.22
CA TRP A 168 -7.08 -1.63 -8.20
C TRP A 168 -7.70 -2.74 -7.36
N ALA A 169 -7.23 -3.98 -7.52
CA ALA A 169 -7.74 -5.13 -6.81
C ALA A 169 -7.39 -5.07 -5.32
N PHE A 170 -6.14 -4.71 -4.99
CA PHE A 170 -5.67 -4.63 -3.62
C PHE A 170 -6.38 -3.53 -2.84
N ALA A 171 -6.52 -2.32 -3.41
CA ALA A 171 -7.29 -1.25 -2.77
C ALA A 171 -8.78 -1.63 -2.65
N GLY A 172 -9.35 -2.23 -3.69
CA GLY A 172 -10.73 -2.72 -3.69
C GLY A 172 -11.01 -3.75 -2.59
N TYR A 173 -10.04 -4.63 -2.31
CA TYR A 173 -10.18 -5.65 -1.27
C TYR A 173 -10.40 -5.04 0.12
N TRP A 174 -9.68 -3.96 0.44
CA TRP A 174 -9.77 -3.34 1.76
C TRP A 174 -10.90 -2.31 1.89
N LEU A 175 -11.26 -1.62 0.79
CA LEU A 175 -12.28 -0.58 0.81
C LEU A 175 -13.69 -1.10 0.53
N ASN A 176 -13.84 -1.98 -0.46
CA ASN A 176 -15.13 -2.53 -0.87
C ASN A 176 -14.98 -3.94 -1.43
N ARG A 177 -14.72 -4.90 -0.54
CA ARG A 177 -14.51 -6.30 -0.89
C ARG A 177 -15.68 -6.93 -1.64
N ARG A 178 -16.92 -6.54 -1.32
CA ARG A 178 -18.12 -7.04 -2.03
C ARG A 178 -18.15 -6.55 -3.47
N GLY A 179 -17.84 -5.27 -3.70
CA GLY A 179 -17.70 -4.69 -5.03
C GLY A 179 -16.59 -5.37 -5.83
N LEU A 180 -15.42 -5.61 -5.22
CA LEU A 180 -14.35 -6.38 -5.86
C LEU A 180 -14.80 -7.78 -6.24
N ASN A 181 -15.46 -8.51 -5.34
CA ASN A 181 -15.94 -9.86 -5.62
C ASN A 181 -16.97 -9.91 -6.76
N ALA A 182 -17.80 -8.88 -6.89
CA ALA A 182 -18.75 -8.77 -7.98
C ALA A 182 -18.07 -8.47 -9.32
N ALA A 183 -17.03 -7.62 -9.32
CA ALA A 183 -16.28 -7.27 -10.52
C ALA A 183 -15.32 -8.38 -10.97
N ASP A 184 -14.57 -8.97 -10.04
CA ASP A 184 -13.61 -10.04 -10.28
C ASP A 184 -13.50 -10.98 -9.06
N PRO A 185 -14.30 -12.06 -9.02
CA PRO A 185 -14.27 -13.01 -7.91
C PRO A 185 -12.97 -13.82 -7.83
N ASN A 186 -12.18 -13.90 -8.91
CA ASN A 186 -10.96 -14.69 -8.93
C ASN A 186 -9.82 -13.93 -8.25
N VAL A 187 -9.69 -12.62 -8.48
CA VAL A 187 -8.68 -11.80 -7.79
C VAL A 187 -9.03 -11.60 -6.32
N GLU A 188 -10.32 -11.46 -5.97
CA GLU A 188 -10.75 -11.44 -4.57
C GLU A 188 -10.29 -12.71 -3.86
N ARG A 189 -10.55 -13.88 -4.47
CA ARG A 189 -10.21 -15.18 -3.89
C ARG A 189 -8.71 -15.34 -3.77
N LEU A 190 -7.94 -14.90 -4.77
CA LEU A 190 -6.49 -14.88 -4.73
C LEU A 190 -6.01 -14.08 -3.51
N LEU A 191 -6.38 -12.80 -3.42
CA LEU A 191 -5.95 -11.91 -2.33
C LEU A 191 -6.34 -12.46 -0.95
N ARG A 192 -7.57 -12.95 -0.81
CA ARG A 192 -8.09 -13.55 0.43
C ARG A 192 -7.31 -14.78 0.90
N THR A 193 -6.76 -15.56 -0.02
CA THR A 193 -6.03 -16.79 0.31
C THR A 193 -4.51 -16.58 0.35
N THR A 194 -4.04 -15.41 -0.08
CA THR A 194 -2.62 -15.04 -0.13
C THR A 194 -2.35 -13.76 0.66
N LEU A 195 -2.03 -12.65 -0.02
CA LEU A 195 -1.47 -11.43 0.55
C LEU A 195 -2.30 -10.83 1.68
N CYS A 196 -3.62 -11.02 1.66
CA CYS A 196 -4.56 -10.49 2.65
C CYS A 196 -4.94 -11.50 3.75
N SER A 197 -4.20 -12.61 3.88
CA SER A 197 -4.42 -13.65 4.90
C SER A 197 -3.23 -13.85 5.81
N GLU A 198 -3.45 -13.83 7.13
CA GLU A 198 -2.41 -14.17 8.11
C GLU A 198 -1.84 -15.59 7.92
N ALA A 199 -2.66 -16.52 7.44
CA ALA A 199 -2.19 -17.89 7.18
C ALA A 199 -1.18 -17.95 6.03
N PHE A 200 -1.23 -17.00 5.09
CA PHE A 200 -0.22 -16.89 4.06
C PHE A 200 1.13 -16.56 4.70
N TRP A 201 1.19 -15.53 5.52
CA TRP A 201 2.45 -15.02 6.06
C TRP A 201 3.10 -15.88 7.15
N ARG A 202 2.35 -16.74 7.86
CA ARG A 202 2.90 -17.63 8.90
C ARG A 202 3.74 -18.79 8.36
N ARG A 203 3.70 -19.06 7.06
CA ARG A 203 4.40 -20.18 6.41
C ARG A 203 5.56 -19.69 5.54
N SER A 204 6.12 -18.53 5.88
CA SER A 204 7.09 -17.78 5.09
C SER A 204 8.35 -17.52 5.90
#